data_AF-A0A523VH08-F1
#
_entry.id   AF-A0A523VH08-F1
#
_cell.length_a   1.000
_cell.length_b   1.000
_cell.length_c   1.000
_cell.angle_alpha   90.00
_cell.angle_beta   90.00
_cell.angle_gamma   90.00
#
_symmetry.space_group_name_H-M   'P 1'
#
loop_
_entity.id
_entity.type
_entity.pdbx_description
1 polymer ?
#
loop_
_entity_poly.entity_id
_entity_poly.type
_entity_poly.pdbx_seq_one_letter_code
_entity_poly.pdbx_strand_id
1 'polypeptide(L)'
;MANKIGWFNNHRVPKHGSKSTNRLALGSFSLILIIGLVLATVYYFPNLLSPRKRVLTSKTANSATYKVDEKQYATKIYPQAKWYKDSSGKWQDIDTSLEVEGNKISTKGLPFSVSFSKQADKPLTFALGKDSISFSPVILKSASNEESRAIVSKDKVTYYDIYKNTNLERVITPQGLKQSLVLTKPGHPESFSEKILSDMTVKKVGDGSLAYYEGSKVLATSPKPHLVDAKGKKIMLSYALSRDKLTIALPSLKGLSYPITIDPSIFHTLPDFQTGTSTNVDTSTSPVRLAEQSPGVYYSSGTLESSSIDVGAGDSARITSVAWETSGVGQTTQPANTELKFQIAANNDNATWNHIGPDGTAGTYFTQATGHKATAEIKGRYIRYKAYFSTTDTGLTPFFNSLTLTTIDIGSGSDGSATVSGTVNIVNLYEDDNVLGVTTSRGVDKGLNMGPNTYLAASSAVPNFDSLTVTDTGVLTTSSKVKLELKVSGVLTVATGGKIDVSGKGYVGGIAGVRGIGGRFGGRGEGPGGGTGSAWGGGGGGGYGGAGG
;
A
#
# COMPACT_ATOMS: atom_id res chain seq x y z
N MET A 1 -53.28 49.52 23.65
CA MET A 1 -53.05 50.76 24.40
C MET A 1 -52.41 51.78 23.46
N ALA A 2 -53.07 52.95 23.35
CA ALA A 2 -52.58 54.28 22.90
C ALA A 2 -51.67 54.35 21.65
N ASN A 3 -52.20 54.78 20.49
CA ASN A 3 -52.33 56.18 20.01
C ASN A 3 -51.07 56.64 19.23
N LYS A 4 -51.16 56.86 17.91
CA LYS A 4 -51.64 58.09 17.20
C LYS A 4 -50.61 59.23 17.36
N ILE A 5 -50.19 60.05 16.40
CA ILE A 5 -50.65 60.59 15.09
C ILE A 5 -49.44 61.44 14.57
N GLY A 6 -49.24 61.79 13.30
CA GLY A 6 -50.15 62.06 12.18
C GLY A 6 -49.44 62.02 10.81
N TRP A 7 -50.18 61.73 9.73
CA TRP A 7 -50.86 62.70 8.81
C TRP A 7 -49.83 63.47 7.95
N PHE A 8 -49.87 63.49 6.62
CA PHE A 8 -51.02 63.52 5.70
C PHE A 8 -50.61 63.28 4.22
N ASN A 9 -51.50 62.63 3.43
CA ASN A 9 -51.90 62.87 2.02
C ASN A 9 -50.86 63.03 0.88
N ASN A 10 -51.08 62.70 -0.40
CA ASN A 10 -52.06 61.94 -1.22
C ASN A 10 -51.61 62.12 -2.71
N HIS A 11 -52.03 61.22 -3.61
CA HIS A 11 -52.06 61.32 -5.10
C HIS A 11 -50.93 60.74 -6.01
N ARG A 12 -51.32 59.63 -6.68
CA ARG A 12 -51.23 59.27 -8.12
C ARG A 12 -49.88 59.27 -8.90
N VAL A 13 -49.32 58.06 -9.09
CA VAL A 13 -48.89 57.31 -10.33
C VAL A 13 -48.64 58.14 -11.63
N PRO A 14 -47.56 57.94 -12.46
CA PRO A 14 -47.14 56.64 -13.04
C PRO A 14 -45.64 56.31 -13.24
N LYS A 15 -45.44 55.00 -13.51
CA LYS A 15 -44.25 54.19 -13.88
C LYS A 15 -43.11 54.88 -14.66
N HIS A 16 -41.86 54.58 -14.30
CA HIS A 16 -40.82 54.08 -15.24
C HIS A 16 -39.51 53.63 -14.53
N GLY A 17 -39.05 52.41 -14.85
CA GLY A 17 -37.62 52.08 -15.07
C GLY A 17 -36.67 51.90 -13.88
N SER A 18 -36.56 50.66 -13.38
CA SER A 18 -35.39 50.20 -12.61
C SER A 18 -34.21 49.88 -13.54
N LYS A 19 -33.00 50.35 -13.20
CA LYS A 19 -31.73 49.80 -13.69
C LYS A 19 -30.81 49.52 -12.49
N SER A 20 -30.81 48.28 -12.01
CA SER A 20 -29.74 47.71 -11.18
C SER A 20 -28.68 47.09 -12.10
N THR A 21 -27.41 47.43 -11.89
CA THR A 21 -26.26 47.02 -12.69
C THR A 21 -25.81 45.57 -12.41
N ASN A 22 -25.52 44.85 -13.49
CA ASN A 22 -25.08 43.45 -13.52
C ASN A 22 -23.66 43.27 -12.97
N ARG A 23 -23.52 42.60 -11.81
CA ARG A 23 -22.24 42.07 -11.29
C ARG A 23 -22.03 40.56 -11.56
N LEU A 24 -22.87 39.94 -12.38
CA LEU A 24 -22.86 38.48 -12.61
C LEU A 24 -22.16 38.01 -13.91
N ALA A 25 -21.61 38.91 -14.73
CA ALA A 25 -21.07 38.55 -16.05
C ALA A 25 -19.53 38.36 -16.13
N LEU A 26 -18.76 38.77 -15.12
CA LEU A 26 -17.28 38.73 -15.17
C LEU A 26 -16.67 37.41 -14.65
N GLY A 27 -17.37 36.65 -13.80
CA GLY A 27 -16.88 35.36 -13.28
C GLY A 27 -16.99 34.21 -14.30
N SER A 28 -18.02 34.23 -15.14
CA SER A 28 -18.34 33.13 -16.07
C SER A 28 -17.42 33.08 -17.28
N PHE A 29 -16.96 34.25 -17.76
CA PHE A 29 -16.05 34.33 -18.90
C PHE A 29 -14.64 33.81 -18.59
N SER A 30 -14.15 34.03 -17.37
CA SER A 30 -12.82 33.55 -16.95
C SER A 30 -12.77 32.02 -16.84
N LEU A 31 -13.86 31.40 -16.37
CA LEU A 31 -13.93 29.94 -16.23
C LEU A 31 -14.03 29.23 -17.60
N ILE A 32 -14.80 29.79 -18.53
CA ILE A 32 -14.93 29.26 -19.90
C ILE A 32 -13.62 29.39 -20.67
N LEU A 33 -12.88 30.49 -20.49
CA LEU A 33 -11.57 30.70 -21.11
C LEU A 33 -10.52 29.70 -20.60
N ILE A 34 -10.52 29.40 -19.30
CA ILE A 34 -9.62 28.41 -18.68
C ILE A 34 -9.95 26.99 -19.18
N ILE A 35 -11.23 26.61 -19.22
CA ILE A 35 -11.65 25.30 -19.73
C ILE A 35 -11.30 25.16 -21.23
N GLY A 36 -11.51 26.21 -22.02
CA GLY A 36 -11.12 26.25 -23.43
C GLY A 36 -9.60 26.10 -23.63
N LEU A 37 -8.78 26.75 -22.81
CA LEU A 37 -7.32 26.63 -22.83
C LEU A 37 -6.84 25.24 -22.43
N VAL A 38 -7.46 24.62 -21.43
CA VAL A 38 -7.15 23.24 -20.99
C VAL A 38 -7.53 22.24 -22.08
N LEU A 39 -8.70 22.38 -22.71
CA LEU A 39 -9.13 21.50 -23.80
C LEU A 39 -8.26 21.67 -25.05
N ALA A 40 -7.86 22.90 -25.37
CA ALA A 40 -6.94 23.17 -26.48
C ALA A 40 -5.54 22.60 -26.21
N THR A 41 -5.03 22.65 -24.96
CA THR A 41 -3.74 22.01 -24.62
C THR A 41 -3.82 20.49 -24.70
N VAL A 42 -4.93 19.87 -24.28
CA VAL A 42 -5.14 18.42 -24.43
C VAL A 42 -5.24 18.00 -25.91
N TYR A 43 -5.84 18.83 -26.77
CA TYR A 43 -6.02 18.53 -28.20
C TYR A 43 -4.73 18.72 -29.01
N TYR A 44 -4.01 19.83 -28.80
CA TYR A 44 -2.78 20.15 -29.55
C TYR A 44 -1.52 19.52 -28.95
N PHE A 45 -1.55 19.13 -27.68
CA PHE A 45 -0.45 18.45 -26.99
C PHE A 45 -0.97 17.22 -26.21
N PRO A 46 -1.37 16.13 -26.88
CA PRO A 46 -1.86 14.91 -26.21
C PRO A 46 -0.82 14.29 -25.26
N ASN A 47 0.46 14.66 -25.41
CA ASN A 47 1.55 14.23 -24.55
C ASN A 47 1.83 15.16 -23.34
N LEU A 48 1.26 16.37 -23.26
CA LEU A 48 1.50 17.29 -22.13
C LEU A 48 0.76 16.86 -20.84
N LEU A 49 -0.32 16.09 -20.99
CA LEU A 49 -1.10 15.52 -19.90
C LEU A 49 -1.28 14.01 -20.11
N SER A 50 -0.29 13.34 -20.68
CA SER A 50 -0.24 11.89 -20.54
C SER A 50 -0.06 11.60 -19.05
N PRO A 51 -1.07 11.05 -18.33
CA PRO A 51 -0.82 10.58 -16.97
C PRO A 51 0.34 9.60 -17.09
N ARG A 52 1.43 9.83 -16.35
CA ARG A 52 2.60 8.93 -16.34
C ARG A 52 2.06 7.50 -16.25
N LYS A 53 2.20 6.74 -17.34
CA LYS A 53 1.54 5.45 -17.49
C LYS A 53 2.15 4.52 -16.45
N ARG A 54 1.44 4.28 -15.35
CA ARG A 54 1.84 3.31 -14.34
C ARG A 54 1.76 1.93 -14.98
N VAL A 55 2.89 1.27 -15.13
CA VAL A 55 2.95 -0.10 -15.69
C VAL A 55 3.14 -1.06 -14.53
N LEU A 56 2.23 -2.02 -14.36
CA LEU A 56 2.37 -3.08 -13.37
C LEU A 56 3.60 -3.92 -13.73
N THR A 57 4.56 -4.03 -12.81
CA THR A 57 5.80 -4.80 -13.00
C THR A 57 5.77 -6.13 -12.27
N SER A 58 5.20 -6.15 -11.06
CA SER A 58 5.09 -7.37 -10.26
C SER A 58 3.88 -7.30 -9.34
N LYS A 59 3.40 -8.48 -8.93
CA LYS A 59 2.21 -8.64 -8.10
C LYS A 59 2.37 -9.87 -7.20
N THR A 60 2.00 -9.74 -5.94
CA THR A 60 1.91 -10.82 -4.94
C THR A 60 0.48 -10.90 -4.39
N ALA A 61 0.22 -11.77 -3.41
CA ALA A 61 -1.09 -11.85 -2.78
C ALA A 61 -1.50 -10.56 -2.06
N ASN A 62 -0.54 -9.76 -1.59
CA ASN A 62 -0.79 -8.54 -0.82
C ASN A 62 0.06 -7.34 -1.26
N SER A 63 0.72 -7.37 -2.42
CA SER A 63 1.42 -6.21 -2.96
C SER A 63 1.33 -6.12 -4.49
N ALA A 64 1.45 -4.90 -5.00
CA ALA A 64 1.58 -4.62 -6.42
C ALA A 64 2.61 -3.51 -6.64
N THR A 65 3.57 -3.76 -7.52
CA THR A 65 4.63 -2.81 -7.87
C THR A 65 4.35 -2.24 -9.25
N TYR A 66 4.43 -0.92 -9.35
CA TYR A 66 4.22 -0.19 -10.58
C TYR A 66 5.47 0.60 -10.93
N LYS A 67 5.93 0.53 -12.18
CA LYS A 67 6.89 1.48 -12.72
C LYS A 67 6.16 2.80 -12.97
N VAL A 68 6.57 3.85 -12.27
CA VAL A 68 5.97 5.20 -12.33
C VAL A 68 6.75 6.11 -13.27
N ASP A 69 8.05 5.88 -13.38
CA ASP A 69 8.99 6.58 -14.27
C ASP A 69 10.13 5.63 -14.68
N GLU A 70 11.07 6.06 -15.52
CA GLU A 70 12.20 5.23 -16.01
C GLU A 70 12.94 4.48 -14.88
N LYS A 71 13.09 5.12 -13.71
CA LYS A 71 13.86 4.61 -12.55
C LYS A 71 13.08 4.54 -11.24
N GLN A 72 11.81 4.94 -11.25
CA GLN A 72 11.00 5.08 -10.04
C GLN A 72 9.89 4.04 -10.03
N TYR A 73 9.75 3.36 -8.90
CA TYR A 73 8.72 2.35 -8.67
C TYR A 73 7.86 2.76 -7.47
N ALA A 74 6.60 2.37 -7.51
CA ALA A 74 5.68 2.47 -6.38
C ALA A 74 5.16 1.07 -6.04
N THR A 75 5.46 0.59 -4.84
CA THR A 75 4.97 -0.69 -4.32
C THR A 75 3.84 -0.40 -3.34
N LYS A 76 2.61 -0.76 -3.71
CA LYS A 76 1.44 -0.71 -2.81
C LYS A 76 1.31 -2.05 -2.10
N ILE A 77 1.24 -2.03 -0.78
CA ILE A 77 1.28 -3.17 0.13
C ILE A 77 0.04 -3.15 1.01
N TYR A 78 -0.60 -4.30 1.19
CA TYR A 78 -1.80 -4.48 1.98
C TYR A 78 -1.51 -5.38 3.20
N PRO A 79 -2.10 -5.08 4.37
CA PRO A 79 -1.96 -5.93 5.57
C PRO A 79 -2.61 -7.31 5.42
N GLN A 80 -3.57 -7.42 4.52
CA GLN A 80 -4.28 -8.64 4.19
C GLN A 80 -4.10 -8.98 2.71
N ALA A 81 -4.28 -10.25 2.36
CA ALA A 81 -4.31 -10.65 0.96
C ALA A 81 -5.42 -9.88 0.21
N LYS A 82 -5.05 -9.29 -0.93
CA LYS A 82 -5.97 -8.67 -1.89
C LYS A 82 -6.20 -9.55 -3.11
N TRP A 83 -5.28 -10.47 -3.37
CA TRP A 83 -5.29 -11.31 -4.55
C TRP A 83 -4.92 -12.74 -4.19
N TYR A 84 -5.40 -13.67 -5.01
CA TYR A 84 -5.01 -15.07 -4.98
C TYR A 84 -4.75 -15.56 -6.41
N LYS A 85 -3.95 -16.63 -6.56
CA LYS A 85 -3.82 -17.31 -7.84
C LYS A 85 -4.91 -18.38 -7.96
N ASP A 86 -5.62 -18.38 -9.07
CA ASP A 86 -6.53 -19.48 -9.42
C ASP A 86 -5.76 -20.75 -9.83
N SER A 87 -6.47 -21.82 -10.15
CA SER A 87 -5.88 -23.10 -10.58
C SER A 87 -5.04 -23.02 -11.86
N SER A 88 -5.20 -21.96 -12.66
CA SER A 88 -4.38 -21.68 -13.84
C SER A 88 -3.14 -20.85 -13.53
N GLY A 89 -2.95 -20.44 -12.28
CA GLY A 89 -1.85 -19.57 -11.83
C GLY A 89 -2.10 -18.08 -12.06
N LYS A 90 -3.30 -17.68 -12.50
CA LYS A 90 -3.64 -16.28 -12.78
C LYS A 90 -4.13 -15.56 -11.52
N TRP A 91 -3.68 -14.33 -11.33
CA TRP A 91 -4.13 -13.48 -10.23
C TRP A 91 -5.60 -13.07 -10.38
N GLN A 92 -6.38 -13.31 -9.33
CA GLN A 92 -7.77 -12.90 -9.17
C GLN A 92 -7.91 -11.98 -7.95
N ASP A 93 -8.89 -11.09 -7.96
CA ASP A 93 -9.24 -10.25 -6.81
C ASP A 93 -9.94 -11.08 -5.72
N ILE A 94 -9.63 -10.79 -4.46
CA ILE A 94 -10.33 -11.36 -3.32
C ILE A 94 -11.63 -10.58 -3.07
N ASP A 95 -12.75 -11.31 -3.06
CA ASP A 95 -14.08 -10.81 -2.70
C ASP A 95 -14.65 -11.61 -1.52
N THR A 96 -14.69 -10.97 -0.35
CA THR A 96 -15.24 -11.57 0.88
C THR A 96 -16.76 -11.47 0.98
N SER A 97 -17.44 -10.84 0.00
CA SER A 97 -18.88 -10.69 0.05
C SER A 97 -19.61 -12.03 -0.09
N LEU A 98 -20.74 -12.11 0.60
CA LEU A 98 -21.63 -13.26 0.64
C LEU A 98 -22.74 -13.09 -0.39
N GLU A 99 -23.05 -14.19 -1.07
CA GLU A 99 -24.24 -14.35 -1.91
C GLU A 99 -25.30 -15.12 -1.15
N VAL A 100 -26.56 -14.75 -1.38
CA VAL A 100 -27.73 -15.41 -0.77
C VAL A 100 -28.65 -15.88 -1.87
N GLU A 101 -28.87 -17.18 -1.94
CA GLU A 101 -29.80 -17.83 -2.88
C GLU A 101 -30.78 -18.71 -2.09
N GLY A 102 -32.01 -18.22 -1.90
CA GLY A 102 -32.99 -18.85 -1.02
C GLY A 102 -32.48 -18.96 0.43
N ASN A 103 -32.25 -20.20 0.88
CA ASN A 103 -31.70 -20.51 2.21
C ASN A 103 -30.18 -20.72 2.21
N LYS A 104 -29.54 -20.79 1.04
CA LYS A 104 -28.10 -20.99 0.91
C LYS A 104 -27.37 -19.64 0.96
N ILE A 105 -26.27 -19.62 1.69
CA ILE A 105 -25.31 -18.53 1.76
C ILE A 105 -23.97 -19.09 1.25
N SER A 106 -23.29 -18.36 0.36
CA SER A 106 -21.99 -18.79 -0.17
C SER A 106 -21.05 -17.63 -0.47
N THR A 107 -19.76 -17.94 -0.56
CA THR A 107 -18.71 -16.99 -0.96
C THR A 107 -18.51 -16.91 -2.47
N LYS A 108 -17.98 -15.79 -2.97
CA LYS A 108 -17.62 -15.57 -4.37
C LYS A 108 -16.14 -15.86 -4.67
N GLY A 109 -15.36 -14.80 -4.94
CA GLY A 109 -13.97 -14.83 -5.41
C GLY A 109 -12.98 -15.01 -4.27
N LEU A 110 -12.86 -16.23 -3.77
CA LEU A 110 -11.89 -16.60 -2.74
C LEU A 110 -11.07 -17.82 -3.17
N PRO A 111 -9.86 -17.98 -2.60
CA PRO A 111 -9.03 -19.18 -2.79
C PRO A 111 -9.60 -20.45 -2.12
N PHE A 112 -10.72 -20.29 -1.42
CA PHE A 112 -11.52 -21.33 -0.78
C PHE A 112 -12.99 -20.99 -1.00
N SER A 113 -13.88 -21.94 -0.75
CA SER A 113 -15.32 -21.65 -0.74
C SER A 113 -15.93 -21.99 0.60
N VAL A 114 -16.85 -21.14 1.06
CA VAL A 114 -17.66 -21.42 2.24
C VAL A 114 -19.11 -21.43 1.82
N SER A 115 -19.86 -22.46 2.22
CA SER A 115 -21.29 -22.52 2.01
C SER A 115 -22.00 -22.97 3.28
N PHE A 116 -23.12 -22.32 3.61
CA PHE A 116 -23.90 -22.61 4.81
C PHE A 116 -25.34 -22.13 4.66
N SER A 117 -26.20 -22.49 5.61
CA SER A 117 -27.63 -22.15 5.58
C SER A 117 -27.96 -20.91 6.42
N LYS A 118 -29.08 -20.24 6.11
CA LYS A 118 -29.77 -19.32 7.03
C LYS A 118 -30.22 -20.00 8.34
N GLN A 119 -30.27 -21.32 8.37
CA GLN A 119 -30.56 -22.12 9.56
C GLN A 119 -29.26 -22.55 10.25
N ALA A 120 -29.08 -22.18 11.52
CA ALA A 120 -27.83 -22.38 12.26
C ALA A 120 -27.52 -23.86 12.58
N ASP A 121 -28.53 -24.74 12.58
CA ASP A 121 -28.41 -26.18 12.84
C ASP A 121 -27.88 -26.97 11.63
N LYS A 122 -27.82 -26.34 10.46
CA LYS A 122 -27.27 -26.97 9.25
C LYS A 122 -25.75 -26.84 9.20
N PRO A 123 -25.08 -27.82 8.56
CA PRO A 123 -23.64 -27.76 8.38
C PRO A 123 -23.23 -26.50 7.61
N LEU A 124 -22.15 -25.90 8.07
CA LEU A 124 -21.30 -25.06 7.25
C LEU A 124 -20.23 -25.94 6.62
N THR A 125 -19.96 -25.76 5.34
CA THR A 125 -18.88 -26.44 4.61
C THR A 125 -17.84 -25.41 4.19
N PHE A 126 -16.60 -25.66 4.57
CA PHE A 126 -15.40 -24.92 4.18
C PHE A 126 -14.57 -25.81 3.24
N ALA A 127 -14.57 -25.49 1.95
CA ALA A 127 -13.94 -26.31 0.91
C ALA A 127 -12.65 -25.67 0.38
N LEU A 128 -11.63 -26.52 0.22
CA LEU A 128 -10.27 -26.23 -0.23
C LEU A 128 -9.95 -27.10 -1.45
N GLY A 129 -10.30 -26.61 -2.64
CA GLY A 129 -10.24 -27.42 -3.84
C GLY A 129 -11.23 -28.59 -3.77
N LYS A 130 -10.72 -29.82 -3.75
CA LYS A 130 -11.53 -31.05 -3.65
C LYS A 130 -11.84 -31.48 -2.23
N ASP A 131 -11.08 -31.01 -1.24
CA ASP A 131 -11.20 -31.45 0.15
C ASP A 131 -12.04 -30.45 0.94
N SER A 132 -12.77 -30.92 1.95
CA SER A 132 -13.65 -30.07 2.74
C SER A 132 -13.58 -30.32 4.24
N ILE A 133 -14.04 -29.32 4.99
CA ILE A 133 -14.30 -29.39 6.42
C ILE A 133 -15.72 -28.89 6.64
N SER A 134 -16.55 -29.71 7.27
CA SER A 134 -17.92 -29.35 7.63
C SER A 134 -18.07 -29.22 9.14
N PHE A 135 -18.70 -28.13 9.55
CA PHE A 135 -18.94 -27.74 10.94
C PHE A 135 -20.44 -27.67 11.20
N SER A 136 -20.94 -28.43 12.19
CA SER A 136 -22.34 -28.40 12.61
C SER A 136 -22.47 -28.14 14.10
N PRO A 137 -23.01 -26.98 14.51
CA PRO A 137 -23.34 -26.73 15.91
C PRO A 137 -24.30 -27.80 16.45
N VAL A 138 -24.02 -28.34 17.63
CA VAL A 138 -24.91 -29.30 18.29
C VAL A 138 -25.95 -28.53 19.10
N ILE A 139 -27.04 -28.15 18.45
CA ILE A 139 -28.13 -27.37 19.05
C ILE A 139 -29.15 -28.33 19.68
N LEU A 140 -29.46 -28.13 20.97
CA LEU A 140 -30.53 -28.87 21.64
C LEU A 140 -31.89 -28.33 21.19
N LYS A 141 -32.76 -29.21 20.67
CA LYS A 141 -34.07 -28.87 20.05
C LYS A 141 -35.01 -28.03 20.94
N SER A 142 -34.77 -27.94 22.25
CA SER A 142 -35.63 -27.24 23.21
C SER A 142 -35.52 -25.71 23.22
N ALA A 143 -34.65 -25.12 22.39
CA ALA A 143 -34.46 -23.66 22.29
C ALA A 143 -35.04 -23.02 21.00
N SER A 144 -35.54 -23.82 20.05
CA SER A 144 -35.95 -23.34 18.73
C SER A 144 -37.46 -23.32 18.57
N ASN A 145 -38.11 -22.24 19.00
CA ASN A 145 -39.48 -21.94 18.56
C ASN A 145 -39.57 -20.86 17.48
N GLU A 146 -38.47 -20.26 17.05
CA GLU A 146 -38.46 -19.46 15.83
C GLU A 146 -37.17 -19.74 15.05
N GLU A 147 -37.30 -19.82 13.73
CA GLU A 147 -36.19 -19.92 12.80
C GLU A 147 -35.07 -18.97 13.22
N SER A 148 -33.86 -19.48 13.45
CA SER A 148 -32.70 -18.65 13.77
C SER A 148 -32.61 -17.51 12.74
N ARG A 149 -32.81 -16.26 13.19
CA ARG A 149 -32.91 -15.08 12.32
C ARG A 149 -31.52 -14.70 11.81
N ALA A 150 -31.04 -15.39 10.78
CA ALA A 150 -29.78 -15.05 10.14
C ALA A 150 -29.87 -13.68 9.47
N ILE A 151 -29.09 -12.71 9.96
CA ILE A 151 -28.90 -11.42 9.31
C ILE A 151 -27.57 -11.45 8.57
N VAL A 152 -27.62 -11.30 7.25
CA VAL A 152 -26.44 -11.23 6.38
C VAL A 152 -26.10 -9.76 6.12
N SER A 153 -24.84 -9.38 6.32
CA SER A 153 -24.33 -8.05 6.03
C SER A 153 -22.95 -8.16 5.39
N LYS A 154 -22.88 -7.95 4.07
CA LYS A 154 -21.68 -8.04 3.23
C LYS A 154 -20.92 -9.37 3.40
N ASP A 155 -20.01 -9.47 4.36
CA ASP A 155 -19.13 -10.60 4.67
C ASP A 155 -19.48 -11.29 5.99
N LYS A 156 -20.43 -10.74 6.76
CA LYS A 156 -20.85 -11.23 8.08
C LYS A 156 -22.25 -11.84 8.05
N VAL A 157 -22.45 -12.91 8.81
CA VAL A 157 -23.75 -13.48 9.15
C VAL A 157 -23.89 -13.59 10.66
N THR A 158 -25.00 -13.09 11.19
CA THR A 158 -25.33 -13.20 12.62
C THR A 158 -26.59 -14.03 12.78
N TYR A 159 -26.49 -15.11 13.55
CA TYR A 159 -27.61 -15.92 14.00
C TYR A 159 -27.90 -15.57 15.46
N TYR A 160 -29.11 -15.10 15.73
CA TYR A 160 -29.53 -14.72 17.07
C TYR A 160 -30.04 -15.94 17.85
N ASP A 161 -29.70 -15.97 19.14
CA ASP A 161 -30.24 -16.91 20.12
C ASP A 161 -30.15 -18.40 19.71
N ILE A 162 -29.05 -18.79 19.06
CA ILE A 162 -28.81 -20.19 18.67
C ILE A 162 -28.64 -21.10 19.89
N TYR A 163 -28.24 -20.52 21.02
CA TYR A 163 -28.41 -21.08 22.35
C TYR A 163 -28.98 -19.97 23.24
N LYS A 164 -29.48 -20.35 24.42
CA LYS A 164 -29.94 -19.39 25.43
C LYS A 164 -28.88 -18.30 25.63
N ASN A 165 -29.26 -17.03 25.44
CA ASN A 165 -28.39 -15.86 25.61
C ASN A 165 -27.06 -15.94 24.82
N THR A 166 -27.06 -16.60 23.66
CA THR A 166 -25.86 -16.80 22.85
C THR A 166 -26.16 -16.65 21.36
N ASN A 167 -25.50 -15.70 20.71
CA ASN A 167 -25.53 -15.55 19.26
C ASN A 167 -24.35 -16.28 18.61
N LEU A 168 -24.47 -16.58 17.32
CA LEU A 168 -23.38 -17.06 16.48
C LEU A 168 -23.10 -16.04 15.38
N GLU A 169 -21.86 -15.59 15.29
CA GLU A 169 -21.39 -14.74 14.22
C GLU A 169 -20.41 -15.51 13.34
N ARG A 170 -20.53 -15.30 12.02
CA ARG A 170 -19.65 -15.86 11.01
C ARG A 170 -19.17 -14.72 10.11
N VAL A 171 -17.87 -14.52 9.99
CA VAL A 171 -17.28 -13.44 9.18
C VAL A 171 -16.29 -14.04 8.20
N ILE A 172 -16.55 -13.82 6.90
CA ILE A 172 -15.63 -14.21 5.84
C ILE A 172 -14.46 -13.23 5.79
N THR A 173 -13.25 -13.75 5.78
CA THR A 173 -12.00 -13.00 5.68
C THR A 173 -11.21 -13.45 4.45
N PRO A 174 -10.21 -12.69 3.97
CA PRO A 174 -9.36 -13.15 2.85
C PRO A 174 -8.64 -14.48 3.10
N GLN A 175 -8.45 -14.86 4.37
CA GLN A 175 -7.70 -16.05 4.77
C GLN A 175 -8.59 -17.18 5.30
N GLY A 176 -9.89 -16.98 5.49
CA GLY A 176 -10.75 -18.02 6.03
C GLY A 176 -12.06 -17.50 6.60
N LEU A 177 -12.58 -18.21 7.58
CA LEU A 177 -13.83 -17.91 8.25
C LEU A 177 -13.58 -17.72 9.74
N LYS A 178 -13.93 -16.53 10.24
CA LYS A 178 -14.06 -16.32 11.68
C LYS A 178 -15.42 -16.80 12.15
N GLN A 179 -15.44 -17.54 13.24
CA GLN A 179 -16.66 -17.98 13.90
C GLN A 179 -16.62 -17.51 15.34
N SER A 180 -17.70 -16.90 15.83
CA SER A 180 -17.75 -16.33 17.18
C SER A 180 -19.06 -16.64 17.88
N LEU A 181 -19.01 -17.26 19.05
CA LEU A 181 -20.15 -17.39 19.95
C LEU A 181 -20.17 -16.17 20.88
N VAL A 182 -21.22 -15.36 20.81
CA VAL A 182 -21.36 -14.14 21.60
C VAL A 182 -22.36 -14.39 22.72
N LEU A 183 -21.85 -14.61 23.92
CA LEU A 183 -22.66 -14.72 25.13
C LEU A 183 -23.15 -13.32 25.50
N THR A 184 -24.45 -13.09 25.50
CA THR A 184 -25.02 -11.73 25.65
C THR A 184 -25.31 -11.38 27.11
N LYS A 185 -25.63 -12.37 27.95
CA LYS A 185 -25.91 -12.22 29.39
C LYS A 185 -25.83 -13.58 30.12
N PRO A 186 -25.84 -13.62 31.47
CA PRO A 186 -25.81 -14.87 32.23
C PRO A 186 -26.92 -15.86 31.85
N GLY A 187 -26.68 -17.16 32.03
CA GLY A 187 -27.66 -18.23 31.77
C GLY A 187 -27.54 -18.88 30.39
N HIS A 188 -26.43 -18.66 29.68
CA HIS A 188 -26.02 -19.44 28.51
C HIS A 188 -25.52 -20.84 28.92
N PRO A 189 -25.36 -21.79 27.97
CA PRO A 189 -24.76 -23.09 28.25
C PRO A 189 -23.33 -22.99 28.83
N GLU A 190 -22.95 -23.97 29.66
CA GLU A 190 -21.59 -24.08 30.21
C GLU A 190 -20.59 -24.73 29.23
N SER A 191 -21.07 -25.30 28.14
CA SER A 191 -20.23 -25.84 27.08
C SER A 191 -20.92 -25.72 25.71
N PHE A 192 -20.10 -25.68 24.67
CA PHE A 192 -20.53 -25.66 23.28
C PHE A 192 -19.89 -26.80 22.53
N SER A 193 -20.69 -27.50 21.73
CA SER A 193 -20.23 -28.63 20.93
C SER A 193 -20.46 -28.39 19.45
N GLU A 194 -19.51 -28.81 18.64
CA GLU A 194 -19.58 -28.75 17.18
C GLU A 194 -19.12 -30.09 16.60
N LYS A 195 -19.88 -30.59 15.63
CA LYS A 195 -19.47 -31.74 14.83
C LYS A 195 -18.56 -31.26 13.71
N ILE A 196 -17.38 -31.87 13.59
CA ILE A 196 -16.36 -31.61 12.58
C ILE A 196 -16.22 -32.87 11.71
N LEU A 197 -16.67 -32.77 10.46
CA LEU A 197 -16.42 -33.78 9.44
C LEU A 197 -15.35 -33.23 8.49
N SER A 198 -14.35 -34.03 8.12
CA SER A 198 -13.33 -33.57 7.18
C SER A 198 -12.84 -34.69 6.29
N ASP A 199 -12.57 -34.35 5.03
CA ASP A 199 -11.87 -35.22 4.08
C ASP A 199 -10.36 -35.30 4.35
N MET A 200 -9.86 -34.44 5.24
CA MET A 200 -8.45 -34.31 5.62
C MET A 200 -8.12 -34.98 6.95
N THR A 201 -6.83 -35.25 7.16
CA THR A 201 -6.36 -35.69 8.48
C THR A 201 -6.30 -34.50 9.43
N VAL A 202 -7.06 -34.57 10.53
CA VAL A 202 -7.09 -33.52 11.57
C VAL A 202 -6.15 -33.90 12.71
N LYS A 203 -5.21 -33.01 13.07
CA LYS A 203 -4.30 -33.22 14.20
C LYS A 203 -4.29 -32.01 15.13
N LYS A 204 -4.29 -32.28 16.44
CA LYS A 204 -4.00 -31.28 17.46
C LYS A 204 -2.48 -31.05 17.51
N VAL A 205 -2.07 -29.80 17.38
CA VAL A 205 -0.66 -29.36 17.41
C VAL A 205 -0.29 -28.99 18.86
N GLY A 206 1.01 -28.92 19.16
CA GLY A 206 1.53 -28.70 20.53
C GLY A 206 1.07 -27.40 21.20
N ASP A 207 0.75 -26.36 20.44
CA ASP A 207 0.19 -25.10 20.93
C ASP A 207 -1.33 -25.18 21.24
N GLY A 208 -1.95 -26.31 20.93
CA GLY A 208 -3.38 -26.57 21.07
C GLY A 208 -4.21 -26.17 19.86
N SER A 209 -3.63 -25.67 18.78
CA SER A 209 -4.35 -25.49 17.51
C SER A 209 -4.73 -26.83 16.86
N LEU A 210 -5.66 -26.81 15.92
CA LEU A 210 -5.92 -27.92 15.00
C LEU A 210 -5.29 -27.59 13.65
N ALA A 211 -4.62 -28.57 13.04
CA ALA A 211 -4.13 -28.50 11.67
C ALA A 211 -4.80 -29.59 10.82
N TYR A 212 -5.16 -29.22 9.60
CA TYR A 212 -5.87 -30.06 8.63
C TYR A 212 -4.91 -30.38 7.47
N TYR A 213 -4.61 -31.66 7.29
CA TYR A 213 -3.57 -32.13 6.37
C TYR A 213 -4.14 -32.85 5.16
N GLU A 214 -3.63 -32.48 3.98
CA GLU A 214 -3.65 -33.31 2.77
C GLU A 214 -2.25 -33.95 2.64
N GLY A 215 -2.15 -35.24 2.94
CA GLY A 215 -0.85 -35.91 3.06
C GLY A 215 0.04 -35.26 4.14
N SER A 216 1.15 -34.64 3.73
CA SER A 216 2.06 -33.89 4.61
C SER A 216 1.82 -32.38 4.62
N LYS A 217 1.00 -31.84 3.71
CA LYS A 217 0.77 -30.41 3.55
C LYS A 217 -0.38 -29.95 4.45
N VAL A 218 -0.14 -28.89 5.23
CA VAL A 218 -1.20 -28.20 5.99
C VAL A 218 -1.99 -27.33 5.03
N LEU A 219 -3.30 -27.57 4.92
CA LEU A 219 -4.21 -26.77 4.09
C LEU A 219 -4.97 -25.74 4.91
N ALA A 220 -5.32 -26.07 6.15
CA ALA A 220 -5.99 -25.16 7.06
C ALA A 220 -5.52 -25.34 8.51
N THR A 221 -5.77 -24.32 9.32
CA THR A 221 -5.55 -24.33 10.76
C THR A 221 -6.74 -23.69 11.48
N SER A 222 -7.07 -24.22 12.65
CA SER A 222 -7.98 -23.58 13.60
C SER A 222 -7.20 -23.27 14.87
N PRO A 223 -6.99 -21.98 15.21
CA PRO A 223 -6.26 -21.62 16.41
C PRO A 223 -6.90 -22.17 17.68
N LYS A 224 -6.11 -22.31 18.74
CA LYS A 224 -6.65 -22.65 20.06
C LYS A 224 -7.72 -21.63 20.46
N PRO A 225 -8.93 -22.06 20.83
CA PRO A 225 -10.01 -21.15 21.16
C PRO A 225 -9.66 -20.31 22.39
N HIS A 226 -10.21 -19.11 22.42
CA HIS A 226 -10.12 -18.21 23.55
C HIS A 226 -11.45 -17.47 23.72
N LEU A 227 -11.70 -16.98 24.93
CA LEU A 227 -12.75 -16.00 25.17
C LEU A 227 -12.16 -14.61 25.40
N VAL A 228 -12.94 -13.58 25.09
CA VAL A 228 -12.69 -12.18 25.43
C VAL A 228 -13.97 -11.61 26.01
N ASP A 229 -13.87 -10.99 27.19
CA ASP A 229 -15.02 -10.33 27.83
C ASP A 229 -15.20 -8.88 27.35
N ALA A 230 -16.30 -8.24 27.76
CA ALA A 230 -16.57 -6.83 27.48
C ALA A 230 -15.70 -5.86 28.29
N LYS A 231 -14.50 -6.24 28.72
CA LYS A 231 -13.45 -5.34 29.22
C LYS A 231 -12.09 -5.68 28.63
N GLY A 232 -12.00 -6.59 27.66
CA GLY A 232 -10.74 -6.98 27.01
C GLY A 232 -10.01 -8.09 27.72
N LYS A 233 -10.58 -8.67 28.77
CA LYS A 233 -9.95 -9.78 29.47
C LYS A 233 -10.03 -11.02 28.60
N LYS A 234 -8.88 -11.38 28.03
CA LYS A 234 -8.68 -12.60 27.24
C LYS A 234 -8.35 -13.80 28.13
N ILE A 235 -9.04 -14.91 27.93
CA ILE A 235 -8.76 -16.19 28.60
C ILE A 235 -8.64 -17.28 27.54
N MET A 236 -7.51 -17.99 27.53
CA MET A 236 -7.32 -19.14 26.65
C MET A 236 -8.17 -20.31 27.11
N LEU A 237 -8.88 -20.94 26.17
CA LEU A 237 -9.77 -22.07 26.47
C LEU A 237 -9.11 -23.40 26.14
N SER A 238 -9.54 -24.44 26.85
CA SER A 238 -9.31 -25.82 26.46
C SER A 238 -10.50 -26.35 25.68
N TYR A 239 -10.26 -27.33 24.81
CA TYR A 239 -11.30 -28.12 24.17
C TYR A 239 -10.95 -29.59 24.22
N ALA A 240 -12.00 -30.42 24.17
CA ALA A 240 -11.90 -31.84 23.93
C ALA A 240 -12.29 -32.14 22.48
N LEU A 241 -11.49 -32.97 21.80
CA LEU A 241 -11.81 -33.51 20.49
C LEU A 241 -11.97 -35.02 20.63
N SER A 242 -13.20 -35.52 20.47
CA SER A 242 -13.52 -36.95 20.53
C SER A 242 -14.14 -37.37 19.21
N ARG A 243 -13.41 -38.16 18.41
CA ARG A 243 -13.75 -38.50 17.02
C ARG A 243 -14.01 -37.23 16.21
N ASP A 244 -15.26 -36.99 15.84
CA ASP A 244 -15.76 -35.88 15.04
C ASP A 244 -16.44 -34.80 15.89
N LYS A 245 -16.37 -34.85 17.22
CA LYS A 245 -17.01 -33.87 18.10
C LYS A 245 -15.97 -33.03 18.85
N LEU A 246 -15.97 -31.73 18.58
CA LEU A 246 -15.22 -30.73 19.33
C LEU A 246 -16.12 -30.14 20.42
N THR A 247 -15.65 -30.11 21.66
CA THR A 247 -16.38 -29.54 22.81
C THR A 247 -15.52 -28.51 23.51
N ILE A 248 -16.02 -27.28 23.63
CA ILE A 248 -15.42 -26.18 24.38
C ILE A 248 -16.20 -26.07 25.70
N ALA A 249 -15.52 -26.34 26.82
CA ALA A 249 -16.07 -26.09 28.15
C ALA A 249 -15.68 -24.69 28.61
N LEU A 250 -16.64 -23.96 29.20
CA LEU A 250 -16.36 -22.63 29.75
C LEU A 250 -15.72 -22.75 31.13
N PRO A 251 -14.70 -21.92 31.43
CA PRO A 251 -14.20 -21.77 32.79
C PRO A 251 -15.23 -21.01 33.63
N SER A 252 -14.94 -20.83 34.93
CA SER A 252 -15.71 -19.89 35.74
C SER A 252 -15.65 -18.49 35.11
N LEU A 253 -16.82 -17.92 34.85
CA LEU A 253 -16.95 -16.57 34.27
C LEU A 253 -17.08 -15.48 35.36
N LYS A 254 -16.87 -15.83 36.64
CA LYS A 254 -16.99 -14.89 37.75
C LYS A 254 -16.01 -13.72 37.56
N GLY A 255 -16.54 -12.50 37.59
CA GLY A 255 -15.76 -11.27 37.41
C GLY A 255 -15.46 -10.91 35.95
N LEU A 256 -16.04 -11.64 34.98
CA LEU A 256 -16.04 -11.24 33.57
C LEU A 256 -17.28 -10.39 33.26
N SER A 257 -17.15 -9.53 32.24
CA SER A 257 -18.22 -8.63 31.80
C SER A 257 -18.84 -9.10 30.50
N TYR A 258 -20.17 -9.07 30.41
CA TYR A 258 -20.90 -9.38 29.18
C TYR A 258 -20.97 -8.17 28.23
N PRO A 259 -21.05 -8.39 26.91
CA PRO A 259 -20.99 -9.69 26.23
C PRO A 259 -19.60 -10.33 26.26
N ILE A 260 -19.55 -11.67 26.21
CA ILE A 260 -18.32 -12.46 26.15
C ILE A 260 -18.28 -13.19 24.80
N THR A 261 -17.19 -13.05 24.06
CA THR A 261 -17.03 -13.65 22.74
C THR A 261 -16.07 -14.84 22.80
N ILE A 262 -16.44 -15.98 22.21
CA ILE A 262 -15.60 -17.18 22.08
C ILE A 262 -15.30 -17.41 20.60
N ASP A 263 -14.03 -17.52 20.21
CA ASP A 263 -13.61 -17.52 18.81
C ASP A 263 -12.96 -18.85 18.35
N PRO A 264 -13.74 -19.84 17.87
CA PRO A 264 -13.22 -21.00 17.14
C PRO A 264 -13.15 -20.71 15.62
N SER A 265 -12.19 -19.87 15.20
CA SER A 265 -11.95 -19.56 13.78
C SER A 265 -11.26 -20.69 13.00
N ILE A 266 -11.43 -20.70 11.68
CA ILE A 266 -10.65 -21.52 10.74
C ILE A 266 -10.01 -20.66 9.63
N PHE A 267 -8.73 -20.91 9.35
CA PHE A 267 -7.96 -20.20 8.34
C PHE A 267 -7.31 -21.15 7.34
N HIS A 268 -7.50 -20.87 6.05
CA HIS A 268 -6.75 -21.46 4.95
C HIS A 268 -5.29 -20.97 4.96
N THR A 269 -4.37 -21.87 4.67
CA THR A 269 -2.96 -21.51 4.50
C THR A 269 -2.72 -21.06 3.06
N LEU A 270 -2.57 -19.76 2.85
CA LEU A 270 -2.20 -19.20 1.55
C LEU A 270 -0.69 -19.32 1.34
N PRO A 271 -0.20 -20.10 0.36
CA PRO A 271 1.24 -20.27 0.15
C PRO A 271 1.97 -18.96 -0.14
N ASP A 272 1.32 -18.06 -0.89
CA ASP A 272 1.86 -16.78 -1.34
C ASP A 272 1.58 -15.63 -0.36
N PHE A 273 1.08 -15.90 0.85
CA PHE A 273 0.78 -14.88 1.85
C PHE A 273 1.19 -15.34 3.26
N GLN A 274 2.16 -14.61 3.84
CA GLN A 274 2.54 -14.77 5.23
C GLN A 274 1.94 -13.62 6.04
N THR A 275 1.32 -13.95 7.18
CA THR A 275 0.82 -12.91 8.08
C THR A 275 1.98 -12.22 8.79
N GLY A 276 1.81 -10.92 9.02
CA GLY A 276 2.67 -10.17 9.93
C GLY A 276 2.44 -10.55 11.39
N THR A 277 3.30 -10.07 12.29
CA THR A 277 3.07 -10.18 13.74
C THR A 277 2.33 -8.95 14.24
N SER A 278 1.42 -9.13 15.19
CA SER A 278 0.66 -8.01 15.76
C SER A 278 0.52 -8.09 17.26
N THR A 279 0.29 -6.93 17.90
CA THR A 279 -0.05 -6.80 19.31
C THR A 279 -1.15 -5.76 19.43
N ASN A 280 -2.27 -6.12 20.05
CA ASN A 280 -3.45 -5.24 20.22
C ASN A 280 -4.00 -4.63 18.92
N VAL A 281 -3.81 -5.31 17.78
CA VAL A 281 -4.29 -4.88 16.47
C VAL A 281 -5.08 -6.02 15.84
N ASP A 282 -6.30 -5.73 15.37
CA ASP A 282 -7.13 -6.67 14.64
C ASP A 282 -6.75 -6.65 13.15
N THR A 283 -6.00 -7.67 12.73
CA THR A 283 -5.55 -7.88 11.35
C THR A 283 -6.52 -8.73 10.53
N SER A 284 -7.62 -9.17 11.12
CA SER A 284 -8.60 -10.04 10.46
C SER A 284 -9.64 -9.27 9.65
N THR A 285 -9.70 -7.95 9.83
CA THR A 285 -10.61 -7.06 9.13
C THR A 285 -9.87 -6.10 8.20
N SER A 286 -10.59 -5.58 7.21
CA SER A 286 -10.16 -4.45 6.37
C SER A 286 -11.10 -3.26 6.55
N PRO A 287 -10.62 -2.07 6.96
CA PRO A 287 -9.24 -1.76 7.32
C PRO A 287 -8.78 -2.46 8.60
N VAL A 288 -7.46 -2.56 8.77
CA VAL A 288 -6.84 -2.96 10.03
C VAL A 288 -7.02 -1.83 11.05
N ARG A 289 -7.31 -2.21 12.29
CA ARG A 289 -7.60 -1.28 13.39
C ARG A 289 -7.04 -1.81 14.72
N LEU A 290 -7.03 -0.98 15.76
CA LEU A 290 -6.77 -1.46 17.12
C LEU A 290 -7.78 -2.56 17.45
N ALA A 291 -7.32 -3.60 18.15
CA ALA A 291 -8.21 -4.64 18.63
C ALA A 291 -9.17 -4.02 19.67
N GLU A 292 -10.37 -4.57 19.75
CA GLU A 292 -11.31 -4.22 20.81
C GLU A 292 -10.90 -4.92 22.11
N GLN A 293 -10.85 -4.15 23.19
CA GLN A 293 -10.94 -4.69 24.54
C GLN A 293 -12.38 -5.14 24.76
N SER A 294 -13.34 -4.26 24.53
CA SER A 294 -14.75 -4.58 24.65
C SER A 294 -15.54 -4.06 23.47
N PRO A 295 -16.81 -4.46 23.28
CA PRO A 295 -17.62 -3.87 22.23
C PRO A 295 -17.56 -2.34 22.28
N GLY A 296 -17.03 -1.75 21.21
CA GLY A 296 -16.88 -0.29 21.09
C GLY A 296 -15.77 0.35 21.94
N VAL A 297 -14.88 -0.43 22.56
CA VAL A 297 -13.71 0.08 23.31
C VAL A 297 -12.45 -0.59 22.77
N TYR A 298 -11.58 0.20 22.17
CA TYR A 298 -10.30 -0.21 21.59
C TYR A 298 -9.16 -0.12 22.60
N TYR A 299 -8.12 -0.95 22.41
CA TYR A 299 -6.84 -0.72 23.09
C TYR A 299 -6.33 0.69 22.79
N SER A 300 -5.64 1.33 23.74
CA SER A 300 -5.06 2.67 23.54
C SER A 300 -3.86 2.68 22.59
N SER A 301 -3.21 1.52 22.40
CA SER A 301 -2.09 1.37 21.47
C SER A 301 -1.91 -0.08 21.00
N GLY A 302 -1.24 -0.23 19.86
CA GLY A 302 -0.92 -1.51 19.26
C GLY A 302 0.12 -1.41 18.15
N THR A 303 0.65 -2.55 17.74
CA THR A 303 1.68 -2.64 16.69
C THR A 303 1.36 -3.74 15.69
N LEU A 304 1.72 -3.51 14.44
CA LEU A 304 1.71 -4.50 13.36
C LEU A 304 3.06 -4.46 12.64
N GLU A 305 3.78 -5.57 12.62
CA GLU A 305 4.96 -5.76 11.78
C GLU A 305 4.62 -6.66 10.61
N SER A 306 4.93 -6.24 9.38
CA SER A 306 4.66 -7.02 8.19
C SER A 306 5.52 -8.28 8.09
N SER A 307 5.08 -9.24 7.26
CA SER A 307 6.00 -10.23 6.71
C SER A 307 7.04 -9.53 5.81
N SER A 308 8.08 -10.28 5.41
CA SER A 308 9.03 -9.80 4.41
C SER A 308 8.34 -9.57 3.07
N ILE A 309 8.70 -8.47 2.41
CA ILE A 309 8.20 -8.05 1.10
C ILE A 309 9.40 -7.95 0.16
N ASP A 310 9.40 -8.73 -0.91
CA ASP A 310 10.38 -8.59 -1.99
C ASP A 310 9.87 -7.54 -2.98
N VAL A 311 10.59 -6.41 -3.09
CA VAL A 311 10.21 -5.33 -4.02
C VAL A 311 10.76 -5.53 -5.43
N GLY A 312 11.50 -6.61 -5.70
CA GLY A 312 11.88 -7.05 -7.05
C GLY A 312 12.83 -6.13 -7.80
N ALA A 313 13.36 -5.08 -7.18
CA ALA A 313 14.28 -4.11 -7.78
C ALA A 313 15.76 -4.48 -7.59
N GLY A 314 16.07 -5.77 -7.40
CA GLY A 314 17.41 -6.24 -7.03
C GLY A 314 17.83 -5.75 -5.64
N ASP A 315 19.11 -5.92 -5.30
CA ASP A 315 19.74 -5.57 -4.01
C ASP A 315 19.85 -4.05 -3.76
N SER A 316 19.08 -3.26 -4.51
CA SER A 316 19.38 -1.87 -4.89
C SER A 316 18.19 -0.92 -4.77
N ALA A 317 17.07 -1.40 -4.24
CA ALA A 317 15.87 -0.58 -4.09
C ALA A 317 16.07 0.42 -2.95
N ARG A 318 16.25 1.71 -3.27
CA ARG A 318 16.29 2.77 -2.26
C ARG A 318 14.91 3.38 -2.06
N ILE A 319 14.43 3.38 -0.83
CA ILE A 319 13.16 4.02 -0.44
C ILE A 319 13.36 5.53 -0.38
N THR A 320 12.49 6.25 -1.09
CA THR A 320 12.50 7.72 -1.17
C THR A 320 11.32 8.36 -0.46
N SER A 321 10.19 7.65 -0.39
CA SER A 321 9.03 8.09 0.40
C SER A 321 8.14 6.93 0.83
N VAL A 322 7.39 7.18 1.90
CA VAL A 322 6.41 6.27 2.51
C VAL A 322 5.08 7.00 2.63
N ALA A 323 4.01 6.43 2.09
CA ALA A 323 2.64 6.95 2.18
C ALA A 323 1.68 5.83 2.60
N TRP A 324 0.47 6.15 3.09
CA TRP A 324 -0.53 5.13 3.47
C TRP A 324 -1.96 5.64 3.38
N GLU A 325 -2.90 4.69 3.30
CA GLU A 325 -4.35 4.96 3.21
C GLU A 325 -5.05 4.71 4.55
N THR A 326 -5.74 5.74 5.05
CA THR A 326 -6.39 5.78 6.37
C THR A 326 -7.92 5.77 6.31
N SER A 327 -8.53 5.48 5.17
CA SER A 327 -9.99 5.45 5.03
C SER A 327 -10.61 4.27 5.81
N GLY A 328 -11.84 4.42 6.28
CA GLY A 328 -12.58 3.37 6.98
C GLY A 328 -14.01 3.24 6.49
N VAL A 329 -14.76 2.31 7.07
CA VAL A 329 -16.18 2.12 6.75
C VAL A 329 -16.94 3.41 7.12
N GLY A 330 -17.43 4.12 6.11
CA GLY A 330 -18.14 5.40 6.30
C GLY A 330 -17.25 6.59 6.65
N GLN A 331 -15.92 6.46 6.64
CA GLN A 331 -14.98 7.54 6.94
C GLN A 331 -13.92 7.65 5.84
N THR A 332 -13.75 8.83 5.25
CA THR A 332 -12.76 9.07 4.19
C THR A 332 -11.40 9.51 4.71
N THR A 333 -11.31 9.82 6.01
CA THR A 333 -10.09 10.28 6.69
C THR A 333 -9.87 9.49 7.98
N GLN A 334 -8.65 9.57 8.49
CA GLN A 334 -8.30 9.06 9.81
C GLN A 334 -9.20 9.69 10.89
N PRO A 335 -9.73 8.92 11.86
CA PRO A 335 -10.50 9.49 12.96
C PRO A 335 -9.67 10.45 13.81
N ALA A 336 -10.29 11.54 14.29
CA ALA A 336 -9.64 12.43 15.25
C ALA A 336 -9.21 11.66 16.51
N ASN A 337 -8.22 12.18 17.25
CA ASN A 337 -7.69 11.56 18.48
C ASN A 337 -6.97 10.22 18.28
N THR A 338 -6.75 9.82 17.03
CA THR A 338 -6.02 8.59 16.66
C THR A 338 -4.77 8.92 15.85
N GLU A 339 -3.73 8.09 15.95
CA GLU A 339 -2.49 8.25 15.20
C GLU A 339 -2.07 6.92 14.56
N LEU A 340 -1.46 7.05 13.39
CA LEU A 340 -0.76 5.96 12.72
C LEU A 340 0.61 6.47 12.28
N LYS A 341 1.66 5.75 12.67
CA LYS A 341 3.04 6.07 12.30
C LYS A 341 3.82 4.81 11.95
N PHE A 342 4.86 4.94 11.14
CA PHE A 342 5.58 3.80 10.59
C PHE A 342 7.09 3.90 10.84
N GLN A 343 7.72 2.74 10.96
CA GLN A 343 9.13 2.53 10.71
C GLN A 343 9.30 1.50 9.61
N ILE A 344 10.41 1.59 8.89
CA ILE A 344 10.73 0.72 7.77
C ILE A 344 12.09 0.07 8.03
N ALA A 345 12.21 -1.21 7.69
CA ALA A 345 13.46 -1.94 7.67
C ALA A 345 13.68 -2.47 6.24
N ALA A 346 14.91 -2.38 5.75
CA ALA A 346 15.29 -2.94 4.45
C ALA A 346 16.64 -3.67 4.56
N ASN A 347 16.77 -4.80 3.87
CA ASN A 347 18.00 -5.61 3.79
C ASN A 347 18.05 -6.43 2.49
N ASN A 348 19.18 -7.11 2.25
CA ASN A 348 19.36 -8.03 1.14
C ASN A 348 19.44 -9.51 1.59
N ASP A 349 19.49 -9.78 2.90
CA ASP A 349 19.67 -11.12 3.48
C ASP A 349 18.35 -11.79 3.91
N ASN A 350 17.25 -11.02 3.95
CA ASN A 350 15.95 -11.44 4.46
C ASN A 350 15.98 -11.93 5.92
N ALA A 351 16.98 -11.54 6.71
CA ALA A 351 17.23 -12.07 8.05
C ALA A 351 17.18 -10.98 9.12
N THR A 352 18.05 -9.98 9.04
CA THR A 352 18.20 -8.97 10.11
C THR A 352 17.37 -7.73 9.83
N TRP A 353 16.46 -7.38 10.73
CA TRP A 353 15.49 -6.29 10.53
C TRP A 353 15.73 -5.13 11.51
N ASN A 354 16.32 -4.04 11.02
CA ASN A 354 16.46 -2.79 11.77
C ASN A 354 15.41 -1.77 11.34
N HIS A 355 14.41 -1.54 12.18
CA HIS A 355 13.29 -0.64 11.89
C HIS A 355 13.68 0.80 12.24
N ILE A 356 13.71 1.66 11.22
CA ILE A 356 14.15 3.06 11.32
C ILE A 356 13.08 4.01 10.75
N GLY A 357 13.09 5.25 11.24
CA GLY A 357 12.27 6.32 10.70
C GLY A 357 12.92 7.05 9.53
N PRO A 358 12.36 8.20 9.11
CA PRO A 358 12.79 8.92 7.90
C PRO A 358 14.25 9.38 7.95
N ASP A 359 14.79 9.66 9.13
CA ASP A 359 16.17 10.13 9.36
C ASP A 359 17.17 9.00 9.62
N GLY A 360 16.74 7.74 9.51
CA GLY A 360 17.61 6.59 9.68
C GLY A 360 17.83 6.16 11.12
N THR A 361 17.14 6.77 12.08
CA THR A 361 17.24 6.39 13.50
C THR A 361 16.04 5.55 13.94
N ALA A 362 16.25 4.68 14.94
CA ALA A 362 15.19 3.85 15.52
C ALA A 362 14.21 4.64 16.41
N GLY A 363 14.48 5.93 16.69
CA GLY A 363 13.65 6.80 17.54
C GLY A 363 12.65 7.67 16.77
N THR A 364 12.74 7.73 15.44
CA THR A 364 11.84 8.53 14.61
C THR A 364 10.86 7.68 13.83
N TYR A 365 9.85 8.34 13.27
CA TYR A 365 8.74 7.68 12.58
C TYR A 365 8.33 8.47 11.35
N PHE A 366 7.88 7.77 10.32
CA PHE A 366 7.13 8.37 9.23
C PHE A 366 5.72 8.69 9.75
N THR A 367 5.33 9.97 9.67
CA THR A 367 4.07 10.49 10.25
C THR A 367 3.12 11.18 9.25
N GLN A 368 3.52 11.34 7.97
CA GLN A 368 2.71 12.03 6.95
C GLN A 368 2.05 11.03 6.00
N ALA A 369 0.75 10.78 6.16
CA ALA A 369 0.00 9.79 5.39
C ALA A 369 0.03 10.02 3.87
N THR A 370 0.05 11.29 3.44
CA THR A 370 0.10 11.68 2.01
C THR A 370 1.46 11.46 1.36
N GLY A 371 2.48 11.05 2.12
CA GLY A 371 3.84 10.81 1.65
C GLY A 371 4.87 11.57 2.48
N HIS A 372 5.61 10.85 3.31
CA HIS A 372 6.74 11.35 4.08
C HIS A 372 8.05 10.94 3.38
N LYS A 373 8.92 11.90 3.06
CA LYS A 373 10.21 11.64 2.39
C LYS A 373 11.23 11.01 3.34
N ALA A 374 11.92 9.97 2.92
CA ALA A 374 13.09 9.47 3.64
C ALA A 374 14.28 10.39 3.38
N THR A 375 14.93 10.87 4.44
CA THR A 375 16.16 11.66 4.36
C THR A 375 17.40 10.79 4.52
N ALA A 376 17.29 9.68 5.25
CA ALA A 376 18.31 8.65 5.31
C ALA A 376 18.29 7.70 4.10
N GLU A 377 19.39 6.97 3.96
CA GLU A 377 19.50 5.89 3.01
C GLU A 377 18.89 4.60 3.58
N ILE A 378 17.68 4.30 3.13
CA ILE A 378 16.98 3.04 3.45
C ILE A 378 16.94 2.22 2.16
N LYS A 379 17.77 1.19 2.05
CA LYS A 379 17.89 0.39 0.83
C LYS A 379 17.94 -1.10 1.10
N GLY A 380 17.42 -1.87 0.15
CA GLY A 380 17.49 -3.32 0.14
C GLY A 380 16.37 -3.95 -0.68
N ARG A 381 16.58 -5.20 -1.09
CA ARG A 381 15.62 -6.01 -1.84
C ARG A 381 14.40 -6.37 -1.02
N TYR A 382 14.63 -6.73 0.24
CA TYR A 382 13.59 -7.17 1.16
C TYR A 382 13.25 -6.05 2.12
N ILE A 383 11.95 -5.79 2.30
CA ILE A 383 11.45 -4.71 3.12
C ILE A 383 10.45 -5.26 4.15
N ARG A 384 10.47 -4.68 5.35
CA ARG A 384 9.38 -4.77 6.32
C ARG A 384 8.96 -3.39 6.77
N TYR A 385 7.68 -3.26 7.11
CA TYR A 385 7.21 -2.11 7.86
C TYR A 385 6.78 -2.54 9.26
N LYS A 386 6.91 -1.62 10.20
CA LYS A 386 6.28 -1.69 11.52
C LYS A 386 5.37 -0.48 11.69
N ALA A 387 4.08 -0.76 11.77
CA ALA A 387 3.03 0.23 12.01
C ALA A 387 2.74 0.32 13.51
N TYR A 388 2.61 1.54 14.00
CA TYR A 388 2.27 1.86 15.38
C TYR A 388 0.93 2.60 15.38
N PHE A 389 -0.02 2.06 16.12
CA PHE A 389 -1.38 2.56 16.25
C PHE A 389 -1.53 3.15 17.66
N SER A 390 -2.15 4.32 17.77
CA SER A 390 -2.53 4.88 19.08
C SER A 390 -3.87 5.61 19.01
N THR A 391 -4.53 5.70 20.16
CA THR A 391 -5.71 6.53 20.37
C THR A 391 -5.69 7.14 21.77
N THR A 392 -6.17 8.37 21.87
CA THR A 392 -6.46 9.03 23.15
C THR A 392 -7.94 8.93 23.54
N ASP A 393 -8.78 8.45 22.62
CA ASP A 393 -10.18 8.14 22.85
C ASP A 393 -10.42 6.66 22.50
N THR A 394 -10.63 5.82 23.51
CA THR A 394 -10.82 4.38 23.32
C THR A 394 -12.12 4.03 22.60
N GLY A 395 -13.04 4.98 22.40
CA GLY A 395 -14.20 4.80 21.52
C GLY A 395 -13.86 4.90 20.03
N LEU A 396 -12.64 5.33 19.69
CA LEU A 396 -12.16 5.52 18.33
C LEU A 396 -10.91 4.67 18.07
N THR A 397 -10.66 4.37 16.80
CA THR A 397 -9.47 3.61 16.39
C THR A 397 -8.86 4.14 15.11
N PRO A 398 -7.53 4.15 15.00
CA PRO A 398 -6.85 4.37 13.72
C PRO A 398 -7.22 3.31 12.67
N PHE A 399 -7.23 3.70 11.39
CA PHE A 399 -7.47 2.79 10.26
C PHE A 399 -6.23 2.65 9.36
N PHE A 400 -5.90 1.42 8.99
CA PHE A 400 -4.81 1.11 8.06
C PHE A 400 -5.27 0.19 6.94
N ASN A 401 -5.25 0.67 5.69
CA ASN A 401 -5.65 -0.11 4.51
C ASN A 401 -4.46 -0.61 3.71
N SER A 402 -3.52 0.28 3.45
CA SER A 402 -2.37 0.00 2.60
C SER A 402 -1.23 0.97 2.88
N LEU A 403 -0.01 0.50 2.62
CA LEU A 403 1.23 1.27 2.60
C LEU A 403 1.69 1.39 1.15
N THR A 404 2.19 2.54 0.74
CA THR A 404 2.86 2.74 -0.55
C THR A 404 4.30 3.14 -0.29
N LEU A 405 5.24 2.35 -0.80
CA LEU A 405 6.65 2.65 -0.81
C LEU A 405 7.04 3.15 -2.20
N THR A 406 7.66 4.33 -2.25
CA THR A 406 8.26 4.83 -3.49
C THR A 406 9.74 4.52 -3.47
N THR A 407 10.21 3.73 -4.42
CA THR A 407 11.62 3.35 -4.54
C THR A 407 12.24 3.88 -5.81
N ILE A 408 13.55 4.05 -5.78
CA ILE A 408 14.38 4.25 -6.97
C ILE A 408 15.39 3.11 -7.04
N ASP A 409 15.73 2.70 -8.27
CA ASP A 409 16.84 1.78 -8.51
C ASP A 409 18.15 2.59 -8.57
N ILE A 410 19.02 2.38 -7.58
CA ILE A 410 20.34 3.02 -7.50
C ILE A 410 21.49 2.10 -7.96
N GLY A 411 21.19 0.91 -8.46
CA GLY A 411 22.19 -0.08 -8.82
C GLY A 411 22.73 -0.87 -7.62
N SER A 412 23.35 -2.01 -7.91
CA SER A 412 23.89 -2.95 -6.92
C SER A 412 25.38 -2.77 -6.67
N GLY A 413 26.05 -1.93 -7.46
CA GLY A 413 27.49 -1.79 -7.43
C GLY A 413 28.25 -2.98 -8.02
N SER A 414 27.58 -3.79 -8.86
CA SER A 414 28.15 -5.01 -9.45
C SER A 414 29.45 -4.80 -10.22
N ASP A 415 29.67 -3.60 -10.74
CA ASP A 415 30.82 -3.30 -11.59
C ASP A 415 32.01 -2.75 -10.76
N GLY A 416 31.85 -2.71 -9.43
CA GLY A 416 32.84 -2.20 -8.49
C GLY A 416 32.98 -0.70 -8.55
N SER A 417 34.10 -0.17 -8.05
CA SER A 417 34.36 1.27 -8.05
C SER A 417 35.17 1.72 -9.26
N ALA A 418 34.97 2.98 -9.68
CA ALA A 418 35.72 3.59 -10.76
C ALA A 418 36.20 5.02 -10.41
N THR A 419 37.39 5.37 -10.90
CA THR A 419 37.98 6.71 -10.79
C THR A 419 38.33 7.24 -12.18
N VAL A 420 37.72 8.35 -12.58
CA VAL A 420 37.94 9.04 -13.85
C VAL A 420 38.95 10.18 -13.64
N SER A 421 40.11 10.06 -14.29
CA SER A 421 41.22 11.03 -14.21
C SER A 421 41.55 11.72 -15.54
N GLY A 422 41.13 11.14 -16.67
CA GLY A 422 41.20 11.73 -18.00
C GLY A 422 39.81 12.02 -18.58
N THR A 423 39.75 12.19 -19.91
CA THR A 423 38.47 12.31 -20.63
C THR A 423 37.99 10.95 -21.09
N VAL A 424 36.91 10.47 -20.48
CA VAL A 424 36.40 9.11 -20.62
C VAL A 424 34.98 9.15 -21.18
N ASN A 425 34.76 8.45 -22.30
CA ASN A 425 33.42 8.23 -22.82
C ASN A 425 32.76 7.07 -22.06
N ILE A 426 31.53 7.26 -21.57
CA ILE A 426 30.79 6.25 -20.79
C ILE A 426 30.57 4.94 -21.57
N VAL A 427 30.42 5.02 -22.89
CA VAL A 427 30.26 3.84 -23.76
C VAL A 427 31.56 3.04 -23.74
N ASN A 428 32.68 3.69 -24.03
CA ASN A 428 34.00 3.04 -24.01
C ASN A 428 34.33 2.49 -22.62
N LEU A 429 34.02 3.24 -21.56
CA LEU A 429 34.19 2.79 -20.17
C LEU A 429 33.45 1.48 -19.91
N TYR A 430 32.26 1.30 -20.48
CA TYR A 430 31.48 0.08 -20.30
C TYR A 430 31.93 -1.06 -21.24
N GLU A 431 32.12 -0.75 -22.52
CA GLU A 431 32.27 -1.74 -23.58
C GLU A 431 33.72 -2.23 -23.76
N ASP A 432 34.70 -1.34 -23.61
CA ASP A 432 36.09 -1.59 -24.03
C ASP A 432 36.97 -2.13 -22.89
N ASP A 433 38.00 -2.91 -23.25
CA ASP A 433 39.03 -3.36 -22.31
C ASP A 433 39.99 -2.25 -21.92
N ASN A 434 40.51 -1.50 -22.89
CA ASN A 434 41.55 -0.49 -22.69
C ASN A 434 40.96 0.90 -22.86
N VAL A 435 40.89 1.66 -21.77
CA VAL A 435 40.29 3.00 -21.73
C VAL A 435 41.23 3.90 -20.95
N LEU A 436 41.91 4.82 -21.63
CA LEU A 436 42.86 5.72 -20.96
C LEU A 436 42.16 6.71 -20.01
N GLY A 437 42.78 7.01 -18.88
CA GLY A 437 42.31 8.01 -17.93
C GLY A 437 41.17 7.51 -17.02
N VAL A 438 41.05 6.20 -16.84
CA VAL A 438 40.16 5.61 -15.84
C VAL A 438 40.88 4.52 -15.06
N THR A 439 40.53 4.35 -13.79
CA THR A 439 40.87 3.17 -13.00
C THR A 439 39.58 2.50 -12.58
N THR A 440 39.40 1.22 -12.92
CA THR A 440 38.25 0.41 -12.49
C THR A 440 38.72 -0.71 -11.57
N SER A 441 37.78 -1.55 -11.12
CA SER A 441 38.09 -2.83 -10.46
C SER A 441 39.02 -3.74 -11.27
N ARG A 442 39.15 -3.52 -12.58
CA ARG A 442 40.04 -4.27 -13.48
C ARG A 442 41.46 -3.69 -13.58
N GLY A 443 41.72 -2.50 -13.01
CA GLY A 443 43.03 -1.86 -12.99
C GLY A 443 43.06 -0.48 -13.66
N VAL A 444 44.28 0.06 -13.79
CA VAL A 444 44.56 1.36 -14.42
C VAL A 444 44.42 1.24 -15.94
N ASP A 445 43.80 2.25 -16.55
CA ASP A 445 43.47 2.35 -17.97
C ASP A 445 42.66 1.17 -18.50
N LYS A 446 41.85 0.58 -17.63
CA LYS A 446 40.96 -0.54 -17.94
C LYS A 446 39.49 -0.14 -17.83
N GLY A 447 38.75 -0.30 -18.91
CA GLY A 447 37.29 -0.24 -18.90
C GLY A 447 36.68 -1.51 -18.30
N LEU A 448 35.35 -1.59 -18.28
CA LEU A 448 34.62 -2.73 -17.72
C LEU A 448 34.61 -3.95 -18.66
N ASN A 449 34.95 -3.76 -19.94
CA ASN A 449 35.08 -4.82 -20.94
C ASN A 449 33.81 -5.69 -21.09
N MET A 450 32.65 -5.05 -21.14
CA MET A 450 31.37 -5.74 -21.33
C MET A 450 31.15 -6.18 -22.79
N GLY A 451 32.00 -5.72 -23.71
CA GLY A 451 31.96 -6.04 -25.13
C GLY A 451 31.25 -4.95 -25.94
N PRO A 452 31.50 -4.89 -27.26
CA PRO A 452 30.99 -3.83 -28.12
C PRO A 452 29.46 -3.88 -28.26
N ASN A 453 28.84 -2.70 -28.36
CA ASN A 453 27.38 -2.49 -28.47
C ASN A 453 26.55 -3.02 -27.30
N THR A 454 27.15 -3.15 -26.11
CA THR A 454 26.46 -3.60 -24.90
C THR A 454 25.91 -2.46 -24.06
N TYR A 455 26.42 -1.24 -24.22
CA TYR A 455 25.90 -0.07 -23.53
C TYR A 455 24.54 0.34 -24.13
N LEU A 456 23.48 0.15 -23.37
CA LEU A 456 22.10 0.45 -23.76
C LEU A 456 21.36 1.13 -22.62
N ALA A 457 21.41 2.47 -22.62
CA ALA A 457 20.76 3.29 -21.60
C ALA A 457 19.25 3.01 -21.45
N ALA A 458 18.55 2.75 -22.56
CA ALA A 458 17.11 2.48 -22.54
C ALA A 458 16.74 1.11 -21.92
N SER A 459 17.64 0.13 -21.90
CA SER A 459 17.40 -1.21 -21.34
C SER A 459 18.12 -1.45 -20.01
N SER A 460 18.68 -0.41 -19.39
CA SER A 460 19.46 -0.47 -18.14
C SER A 460 20.79 -1.25 -18.23
N ALA A 461 21.28 -1.57 -19.44
CA ALA A 461 22.63 -2.10 -19.63
C ALA A 461 23.62 -0.93 -19.60
N VAL A 462 23.95 -0.50 -18.40
CA VAL A 462 24.77 0.69 -18.12
C VAL A 462 25.71 0.38 -16.96
N PRO A 463 26.81 1.13 -16.80
CA PRO A 463 27.70 0.95 -15.66
C PRO A 463 26.94 1.03 -14.32
N ASN A 464 27.21 0.09 -13.44
CA ASN A 464 26.59 -0.10 -12.15
C ASN A 464 27.67 -0.11 -11.06
N PHE A 465 28.12 1.10 -10.69
CA PHE A 465 29.25 1.29 -9.79
C PHE A 465 28.87 1.21 -8.32
N ASP A 466 29.78 0.69 -7.51
CA ASP A 466 29.74 0.82 -6.05
C ASP A 466 30.02 2.28 -5.67
N SER A 467 31.15 2.82 -6.12
CA SER A 467 31.45 4.25 -6.07
C SER A 467 32.03 4.76 -7.39
N LEU A 468 31.79 6.03 -7.70
CA LEU A 468 32.35 6.70 -8.87
C LEU A 468 32.99 8.02 -8.44
N THR A 469 34.27 8.20 -8.75
CA THR A 469 34.99 9.45 -8.51
C THR A 469 35.41 10.08 -9.84
N VAL A 470 35.02 11.32 -10.08
CA VAL A 470 35.56 12.16 -11.16
C VAL A 470 36.53 13.15 -10.50
N THR A 471 37.82 12.96 -10.75
CA THR A 471 38.89 13.79 -10.16
C THR A 471 38.94 15.18 -10.77
N ASP A 472 39.81 16.07 -10.25
CA ASP A 472 39.92 17.46 -10.72
C ASP A 472 40.30 17.61 -12.20
N THR A 473 40.91 16.60 -12.81
CA THR A 473 41.22 16.56 -14.25
C THR A 473 40.28 15.65 -15.03
N GLY A 474 39.38 14.95 -14.33
CA GLY A 474 38.49 13.96 -14.90
C GLY A 474 37.32 14.59 -15.66
N VAL A 475 37.02 14.02 -16.83
CA VAL A 475 35.85 14.37 -17.64
C VAL A 475 35.12 13.10 -18.01
N LEU A 476 33.94 12.87 -17.45
CA LEU A 476 33.05 11.81 -17.90
C LEU A 476 32.10 12.37 -18.95
N THR A 477 32.12 11.81 -20.16
CA THR A 477 31.35 12.31 -21.32
C THR A 477 30.64 11.17 -22.04
N THR A 478 29.88 11.50 -23.07
CA THR A 478 29.25 10.58 -24.01
C THR A 478 29.45 11.05 -25.46
N SER A 479 29.09 10.19 -26.41
CA SER A 479 29.01 10.51 -27.84
C SER A 479 27.73 11.28 -28.18
N SER A 480 27.73 11.98 -29.32
CA SER A 480 26.54 12.74 -29.77
C SER A 480 25.33 11.83 -29.94
N LYS A 481 24.19 12.26 -29.40
CA LYS A 481 22.89 11.56 -29.37
C LYS A 481 22.92 10.23 -28.60
N VAL A 482 23.92 10.00 -27.74
CA VAL A 482 23.99 8.85 -26.85
C VAL A 482 23.70 9.28 -25.42
N LYS A 483 22.69 8.66 -24.79
CA LYS A 483 22.31 8.93 -23.39
C LYS A 483 23.47 8.55 -22.45
N LEU A 484 23.92 9.44 -21.58
CA LEU A 484 24.85 9.17 -20.48
C LEU A 484 24.00 8.72 -19.30
N GLU A 485 24.12 7.46 -18.97
CA GLU A 485 23.36 6.81 -17.92
C GLU A 485 24.28 5.83 -17.21
N LEU A 486 24.19 5.85 -15.89
CA LEU A 486 24.95 5.00 -14.97
C LEU A 486 24.17 4.88 -13.66
N LYS A 487 24.56 3.92 -12.84
CA LYS A 487 24.07 3.72 -11.47
C LYS A 487 25.26 3.79 -10.51
N VAL A 488 25.05 4.39 -9.34
CA VAL A 488 26.04 4.46 -8.27
C VAL A 488 25.32 4.13 -6.97
N SER A 489 25.67 2.98 -6.40
CA SER A 489 24.98 2.45 -5.22
C SER A 489 25.51 3.00 -3.89
N GLY A 490 26.74 3.52 -3.89
CA GLY A 490 27.40 4.22 -2.79
C GLY A 490 27.57 5.71 -3.09
N VAL A 491 28.81 6.16 -3.32
CA VAL A 491 29.15 7.59 -3.43
C VAL A 491 29.52 7.98 -4.86
N LEU A 492 28.89 9.05 -5.35
CA LEU A 492 29.33 9.79 -6.54
C LEU A 492 30.07 11.06 -6.10
N THR A 493 31.39 11.10 -6.35
CA THR A 493 32.23 12.26 -6.07
C THR A 493 32.59 12.94 -7.39
N VAL A 494 32.34 14.24 -7.48
CA VAL A 494 32.87 15.09 -8.56
C VAL A 494 33.71 16.17 -7.89
N ALA A 495 35.02 16.09 -8.09
CA ALA A 495 35.96 17.05 -7.54
C ALA A 495 35.77 18.44 -8.19
N THR A 496 36.35 19.49 -7.61
CA THR A 496 36.08 20.87 -8.01
C THR A 496 36.43 21.16 -9.48
N GLY A 497 37.49 20.56 -10.01
CA GLY A 497 37.86 20.65 -11.43
C GLY A 497 37.21 19.58 -12.32
N GLY A 498 36.65 18.54 -11.71
CA GLY A 498 36.04 17.41 -12.41
C GLY A 498 34.71 17.77 -13.03
N LYS A 499 34.37 17.12 -14.17
CA LYS A 499 33.09 17.37 -14.84
C LYS A 499 32.44 16.11 -15.41
N ILE A 500 31.11 16.06 -15.31
CA ILE A 500 30.27 15.20 -16.14
C ILE A 500 29.73 16.08 -17.26
N ASP A 501 30.25 15.90 -18.46
CA ASP A 501 30.07 16.82 -19.58
C ASP A 501 29.29 16.15 -20.72
N VAL A 502 28.06 16.61 -20.92
CA VAL A 502 27.21 16.22 -22.04
C VAL A 502 26.88 17.40 -22.96
N SER A 503 27.64 18.48 -22.85
CA SER A 503 27.47 19.68 -23.69
C SER A 503 27.67 19.36 -25.17
N GLY A 504 26.80 19.92 -26.02
CA GLY A 504 26.83 19.68 -27.47
C GLY A 504 26.49 18.25 -27.91
N LYS A 505 26.09 17.33 -26.99
CA LYS A 505 25.80 15.93 -27.32
C LYS A 505 24.34 15.67 -27.71
N GLY A 506 23.55 16.70 -27.98
CA GLY A 506 22.20 16.54 -28.53
C GLY A 506 21.09 16.33 -27.49
N TYR A 507 21.32 16.67 -26.22
CA TYR A 507 20.26 16.81 -25.23
C TYR A 507 19.58 18.16 -25.43
N VAL A 508 18.25 18.15 -25.56
CA VAL A 508 17.46 19.39 -25.60
C VAL A 508 17.31 19.88 -24.17
N GLY A 509 17.70 21.12 -23.88
CA GLY A 509 17.39 21.77 -22.62
C GLY A 509 15.88 21.71 -22.34
N GLY A 510 15.49 21.56 -21.08
CA GLY A 510 14.07 21.48 -20.69
C GLY A 510 13.25 22.62 -21.28
N ILE A 511 11.96 22.35 -21.53
CA ILE A 511 11.01 23.32 -22.10
C ILE A 511 11.09 24.62 -21.29
N ALA A 512 11.61 25.69 -21.90
CA ALA A 512 11.50 27.04 -21.34
C ALA A 512 10.01 27.35 -21.13
N GLY A 513 9.66 27.87 -19.96
CA GLY A 513 8.30 28.16 -19.54
C GLY A 513 7.48 28.84 -20.63
N VAL A 514 6.22 28.41 -20.76
CA VAL A 514 5.23 28.90 -21.71
C VAL A 514 5.30 30.42 -21.85
N ARG A 515 5.44 30.90 -23.09
CA ARG A 515 5.41 32.33 -23.42
C ARG A 515 4.12 32.95 -22.87
N GLY A 516 4.26 33.87 -21.92
CA GLY A 516 3.18 34.79 -21.57
C GLY A 516 2.78 35.63 -22.79
N ILE A 517 1.48 35.75 -23.01
CA ILE A 517 0.90 36.60 -24.06
C ILE A 517 1.19 38.06 -23.70
N GLY A 518 2.01 38.73 -24.51
CA GLY A 518 2.21 40.18 -24.46
C GLY A 518 3.54 40.61 -23.83
N GLY A 519 4.57 40.78 -24.65
CA GLY A 519 5.81 41.44 -24.25
C GLY A 519 6.98 41.09 -25.17
N ARG A 520 7.36 42.02 -26.05
CA ARG A 520 8.54 41.91 -26.91
C ARG A 520 9.83 42.10 -26.10
N PHE A 521 10.26 41.15 -25.27
CA PHE A 521 11.64 41.08 -24.76
C PHE A 521 12.02 39.61 -24.51
N GLY A 522 13.16 39.17 -25.04
CA GLY A 522 13.64 37.80 -24.93
C GLY A 522 13.94 37.44 -23.46
N GLY A 523 13.23 36.45 -22.93
CA GLY A 523 13.54 35.86 -21.62
C GLY A 523 14.89 35.16 -21.67
N ARG A 524 15.79 35.51 -20.74
CA ARG A 524 17.06 34.83 -20.52
C ARG A 524 16.79 33.42 -19.99
N GLY A 525 17.53 32.43 -20.49
CA GLY A 525 17.60 31.13 -19.83
C GLY A 525 18.32 31.27 -18.49
N GLU A 526 17.67 30.86 -17.41
CA GLU A 526 18.27 30.71 -16.07
C GLU A 526 19.13 29.42 -16.07
N GLY A 527 20.27 29.50 -16.76
CA GLY A 527 21.35 28.51 -16.68
C GLY A 527 22.67 29.24 -16.47
N PRO A 528 23.62 28.69 -15.69
CA PRO A 528 24.92 29.31 -15.48
C PRO A 528 25.71 29.27 -16.79
N GLY A 529 25.65 30.36 -17.58
CA GLY A 529 26.32 30.47 -18.88
C GLY A 529 25.71 31.48 -19.87
N GLY A 530 24.54 32.06 -19.60
CA GLY A 530 23.90 33.03 -20.50
C GLY A 530 24.58 34.40 -20.52
N GLY A 531 25.55 34.61 -21.42
CA GLY A 531 26.21 35.90 -21.65
C GLY A 531 25.25 37.01 -22.10
N THR A 532 25.50 38.24 -21.63
CA THR A 532 24.74 39.45 -21.98
C THR A 532 25.20 40.05 -23.31
N GLY A 533 24.50 39.78 -24.41
CA GLY A 533 24.72 40.44 -25.70
C GLY A 533 23.71 41.55 -25.96
N SER A 534 24.18 42.78 -26.16
CA SER A 534 23.39 43.99 -26.41
C SER A 534 22.68 43.96 -27.77
N ALA A 535 21.49 44.57 -27.79
CA ALA A 535 20.72 44.88 -28.99
C ALA A 535 21.45 45.93 -29.84
N TRP A 536 21.19 45.94 -31.15
CA TRP A 536 21.62 46.90 -32.19
C TRP A 536 22.86 46.51 -33.00
N GLY A 537 22.60 45.94 -34.19
CA GLY A 537 23.58 45.79 -35.27
C GLY A 537 23.22 44.66 -36.24
N GLY A 538 22.53 44.99 -37.34
CA GLY A 538 22.15 44.02 -38.38
C GLY A 538 23.28 43.67 -39.33
N GLY A 539 23.22 42.47 -39.91
CA GLY A 539 24.10 42.01 -40.99
C GLY A 539 24.15 40.49 -41.04
N GLY A 540 23.58 39.88 -42.08
CA GLY A 540 23.37 38.45 -42.19
C GLY A 540 24.61 37.61 -42.46
N GLY A 541 24.50 36.30 -42.22
CA GLY A 541 25.42 35.30 -42.74
C GLY A 541 25.55 34.08 -41.83
N GLY A 542 25.08 32.92 -42.32
CA GLY A 542 25.57 31.61 -41.92
C GLY A 542 25.00 31.04 -40.61
N GLY A 543 24.17 29.99 -40.75
CA GLY A 543 23.75 29.18 -39.63
C GLY A 543 24.95 28.57 -38.90
N TYR A 544 25.16 29.01 -37.66
CA TYR A 544 25.81 28.23 -36.63
C TYR A 544 24.81 28.11 -35.49
N GLY A 545 24.33 26.88 -35.28
CA GLY A 545 23.56 26.52 -34.10
C GLY A 545 24.33 27.00 -32.88
N GLY A 546 23.69 27.89 -32.11
CA GLY A 546 24.32 28.60 -31.02
C GLY A 546 25.07 27.65 -30.09
N ALA A 547 26.31 28.00 -29.81
CA ALA A 547 26.99 27.59 -28.59
C ALA A 547 26.06 27.89 -27.40
N GLY A 548 25.62 26.83 -26.74
CA GLY A 548 24.63 26.89 -25.69
C GLY A 548 24.39 25.49 -25.14
N GLY A 549 25.29 25.06 -24.27
CA GLY A 549 25.21 23.88 -23.44
C GLY A 549 26.15 24.09 -22.27
#